data_AF-A0A7K8W731-F1
#
_entry.id   AF-A0A7K8W731-F1
#
_cell.length_a   1.000
_cell.length_b   1.000
_cell.length_c   1.000
_cell.angle_alpha   90.00
_cell.angle_beta   90.00
_cell.angle_gamma   90.00
#
_symmetry.space_group_name_H-M   'P 1'
#
loop_
_entity.id
_entity.type
_entity.pdbx_description
1 polymer ?
#
loop_
_entity_poly.entity_id
_entity_poly.type
_entity_poly.pdbx_seq_one_letter_code
_entity_poly.pdbx_strand_id
1 'polypeptide(L)'
;EMYKYENRLKTFTNWPFQENCKCTPENMAKAGFIHCSNVNEPDLAKCFFCLLELEGWQQNDDPWEEHTKRHICDFLSLPKSLEDLTMEEY
;
A
#
# COMPACT_ATOMS: atom_id res chain seq x y z
N GLU A 1 -10.39 3.77 -9.06
CA GLU A 1 -10.27 2.30 -9.15
C GLU A 1 -9.45 1.65 -8.02
N MET A 2 -8.48 2.33 -7.41
CA MET A 2 -7.58 1.75 -6.40
C MET A 2 -8.20 1.51 -5.00
N TYR A 3 -9.49 1.83 -4.83
CA TYR A 3 -10.25 1.47 -3.63
C TYR A 3 -10.36 -0.05 -3.45
N LYS A 4 -10.38 -0.82 -4.56
CA LYS A 4 -10.35 -2.29 -4.53
C LYS A 4 -8.95 -2.82 -4.22
N TYR A 5 -8.85 -3.71 -3.24
CA TYR A 5 -7.60 -4.37 -2.88
C TYR A 5 -6.89 -5.02 -4.08
N GLU A 6 -7.61 -5.75 -4.93
CA GLU A 6 -7.02 -6.50 -6.05
C GLU A 6 -6.37 -5.57 -7.07
N ASN A 7 -6.89 -4.36 -7.23
CA ASN A 7 -6.33 -3.38 -8.16
C ASN A 7 -4.99 -2.85 -7.63
N ARG A 8 -4.86 -2.65 -6.31
CA ARG A 8 -3.59 -2.26 -5.69
C ARG A 8 -2.57 -3.39 -5.80
N LEU A 9 -2.97 -4.62 -5.49
CA LEU A 9 -2.08 -5.79 -5.58
C LEU A 9 -1.51 -5.97 -6.99
N LYS A 10 -2.34 -5.80 -8.04
CA LYS A 10 -1.91 -5.92 -9.44
C LYS A 10 -0.82 -4.93 -9.87
N THR A 11 -0.59 -3.86 -9.12
CA THR A 11 0.48 -2.91 -9.45
C THR A 11 1.88 -3.48 -9.20
N PHE A 12 2.02 -4.42 -8.26
CA PHE A 12 3.29 -5.00 -7.84
C PHE A 12 3.74 -6.12 -8.80
N THR A 13 4.20 -5.76 -10.00
CA THR A 13 4.60 -6.73 -11.03
C THR A 13 6.06 -7.20 -10.91
N ASN A 14 6.97 -6.31 -10.50
CA ASN A 14 8.41 -6.59 -10.35
C ASN A 14 8.92 -6.20 -8.96
N TRP A 15 8.09 -6.39 -7.93
CA TRP A 15 8.44 -6.03 -6.57
C TRP A 15 9.54 -6.96 -6.01
N PRO A 16 10.63 -6.43 -5.42
CA PRO A 16 11.77 -7.25 -5.03
C PRO A 16 11.54 -8.11 -3.78
N PHE A 17 10.58 -7.75 -2.93
CA PHE A 17 10.33 -8.43 -1.65
C PHE A 17 9.13 -9.38 -1.76
N GLN A 18 9.41 -10.67 -1.83
CA GLN A 18 8.40 -11.71 -2.04
C GLN A 18 8.24 -12.56 -0.76
N GLU A 19 8.18 -13.89 -0.90
CA GLU A 19 8.09 -14.81 0.23
C GLU A 19 9.16 -14.54 1.30
N ASN A 20 8.79 -14.70 2.58
CA ASN A 20 9.61 -14.43 3.77
C ASN A 20 9.95 -12.96 4.07
N CYS A 21 9.39 -12.00 3.33
CA CYS A 21 9.47 -10.58 3.66
C CYS A 21 8.20 -10.11 4.39
N LYS A 22 8.26 -8.99 5.11
CA LYS A 22 7.08 -8.30 5.64
C LYS A 22 6.45 -7.35 4.62
N CYS A 23 7.27 -6.67 3.82
CA CYS A 23 6.85 -5.79 2.75
C CYS A 23 6.48 -6.53 1.45
N THR A 24 5.75 -7.64 1.54
CA THR A 24 5.27 -8.37 0.36
C THR A 24 4.23 -7.54 -0.42
N PRO A 25 3.98 -7.82 -1.72
CA PRO A 25 2.92 -7.16 -2.49
C PRO A 25 1.56 -7.14 -1.79
N GLU A 26 1.19 -8.23 -1.12
CA GLU A 26 -0.07 -8.36 -0.38
C GLU A 26 -0.13 -7.41 0.81
N ASN A 27 0.95 -7.34 1.60
CA ASN A 27 0.99 -6.47 2.77
C ASN A 27 1.10 -5.00 2.37
N MET A 28 1.84 -4.69 1.31
CA MET A 28 1.89 -3.36 0.71
C MET A 28 0.49 -2.91 0.27
N ALA A 29 -0.21 -3.74 -0.51
CA ALA A 29 -1.56 -3.45 -0.98
C ALA A 29 -2.59 -3.34 0.16
N LYS A 30 -2.47 -4.15 1.22
CA LYS A 30 -3.30 -4.04 2.44
C LYS A 30 -3.09 -2.70 3.16
N ALA A 31 -1.85 -2.23 3.25
CA ALA A 31 -1.53 -0.91 3.81
C ALA A 31 -1.86 0.26 2.88
N GLY A 32 -2.51 0.01 1.74
CA GLY A 32 -2.96 1.04 0.80
C GLY A 32 -1.90 1.48 -0.21
N PHE A 33 -0.74 0.82 -0.27
CA PHE A 33 0.27 1.16 -1.26
C PHE A 33 -0.05 0.57 -2.64
N ILE A 34 0.35 1.31 -3.66
CA ILE A 34 0.50 0.87 -5.04
C ILE A 34 1.96 1.01 -5.45
N HIS A 35 2.45 0.09 -6.29
CA HIS A 35 3.77 0.18 -6.87
C HIS A 35 3.75 1.18 -8.03
N CYS A 36 4.58 2.22 -7.93
CA CYS A 36 4.70 3.27 -8.95
C CYS A 36 6.17 3.50 -9.32
N SER A 37 6.91 2.41 -9.51
CA SER A 37 8.33 2.46 -9.84
C SER A 37 8.62 3.12 -11.18
N ASN A 38 9.82 3.70 -11.27
CA ASN A 38 10.47 4.07 -12.52
C ASN A 38 11.92 3.54 -12.53
N VAL A 39 12.70 3.88 -13.57
CA VAL A 39 14.07 3.37 -13.74
C VAL A 39 15.01 3.76 -12.59
N ASN A 40 14.77 4.90 -11.94
CA ASN A 40 15.61 5.39 -10.86
C ASN A 40 15.14 4.92 -9.48
N GLU A 41 13.84 4.64 -9.33
CA GLU A 41 13.19 4.32 -8.06
C GLU A 41 12.42 3.00 -8.22
N PRO A 42 13.13 1.84 -8.24
CA PRO A 42 12.55 0.55 -8.59
C PRO A 42 11.54 0.01 -7.56
N ASP A 43 11.62 0.49 -6.32
CA ASP A 43 10.77 0.10 -5.20
C ASP A 43 9.89 1.26 -4.68
N LEU A 44 9.68 2.31 -5.49
CA LEU A 44 8.77 3.39 -5.12
C LEU A 44 7.34 2.88 -4.97
N ALA A 45 6.77 3.13 -3.80
CA ALA A 45 5.38 2.81 -3.48
C ALA A 45 4.64 4.06 -2.99
N LYS A 46 3.38 4.20 -3.41
CA LYS A 46 2.53 5.36 -3.07
C LYS A 46 1.22 4.91 -2.46
N CYS A 47 0.78 5.54 -1.39
CA CYS A 47 -0.57 5.31 -0.89
C CYS A 47 -1.60 5.86 -1.91
N PHE A 48 -2.57 5.04 -2.31
CA PHE A 48 -3.60 5.49 -3.26
C PHE A 48 -4.52 6.58 -2.71
N PHE A 49 -4.58 6.74 -1.38
CA PHE A 49 -5.51 7.62 -0.68
C PHE A 49 -4.84 8.92 -0.23
N CYS A 50 -3.86 8.84 0.68
CA CYS A 50 -3.17 10.02 1.23
C CYS A 50 -1.98 10.48 0.37
N LEU A 51 -1.64 9.74 -0.68
CA LEU A 51 -0.55 10.04 -1.62
C LEU A 51 0.87 10.03 -1.00
N LEU A 52 1.04 9.51 0.21
CA LEU A 52 2.36 9.27 0.81
C LEU A 52 3.20 8.37 -0.10
N GLU A 53 4.37 8.85 -0.52
CA GLU A 53 5.37 8.11 -1.29
C GLU A 53 6.48 7.61 -0.37
N LEU A 54 6.89 6.36 -0.54
CA LEU A 54 8.00 5.72 0.17
C LEU A 54 8.83 4.85 -0.78
N GLU A 55 10.15 4.93 -0.62
CA GLU A 55 11.15 4.12 -1.31
C GLU A 55 12.20 3.61 -0.31
N GLY A 56 13.12 2.75 -0.76
CA GLY A 56 14.18 2.20 0.08
C GLY A 56 13.70 1.13 1.05
N TRP A 57 12.68 0.36 0.64
CA TRP A 57 12.07 -0.68 1.45
C TRP A 57 13.07 -1.79 1.77
N GLN A 58 12.93 -2.36 2.97
CA GLN A 58 13.72 -3.49 3.45
C GLN A 58 12.82 -4.67 3.78
N GLN A 59 13.37 -5.88 3.71
CA GLN A 59 12.63 -7.14 3.92
C GLN A 59 11.79 -7.17 5.21
N ASN A 60 12.20 -6.45 6.26
CA ASN A 60 11.58 -6.48 7.59
C ASN A 60 10.64 -5.30 7.84
N ASP A 61 10.49 -4.40 6.88
CA ASP A 61 9.61 -3.24 7.01
C ASP A 61 8.16 -3.71 6.93
N ASP A 62 7.37 -3.30 7.92
CA ASP A 62 5.93 -3.52 7.92
C ASP A 62 5.24 -2.33 7.24
N PRO A 63 4.58 -2.52 6.08
CA PRO A 63 4.00 -1.40 5.34
C PRO A 63 2.95 -0.61 6.12
N TRP A 64 2.18 -1.28 6.99
CA TRP A 64 1.16 -0.61 7.80
C TRP A 64 1.81 0.26 8.87
N GLU A 65 2.83 -0.25 9.55
CA GLU A 65 3.59 0.53 10.51
C GLU A 65 4.31 1.72 9.85
N GLU A 66 4.97 1.48 8.73
CA GLU A 66 5.73 2.53 8.03
C GLU A 66 4.80 3.66 7.53
N HIS A 67 3.58 3.32 7.12
CA HIS A 67 2.56 4.28 6.73
C HIS A 67 2.03 5.07 7.94
N THR A 68 1.60 4.39 9.01
CA THR A 68 1.06 5.04 10.22
C THR A 68 2.07 5.94 10.93
N LYS A 69 3.37 5.58 10.91
CA LYS A 69 4.45 6.40 11.49
C LYS A 69 4.69 7.70 10.73
N ARG A 70 4.42 7.75 9.42
CA ARG A 70 4.78 8.88 8.56
C ARG A 70 3.62 9.83 8.26
N HIS A 71 2.39 9.33 8.26
CA HIS A 71 1.22 10.15 7.94
C HIS A 71 -0.06 9.64 8.60
N ILE A 72 -0.97 10.56 8.94
CA ILE A 72 -2.33 10.23 9.37
C ILE A 72 -3.17 9.98 8.11
N CYS A 73 -3.58 8.73 7.89
CA CYS A 73 -4.30 8.34 6.68
C CYS A 73 -5.69 7.81 7.02
N ASP A 74 -6.74 8.48 6.53
CA ASP A 74 -8.13 8.09 6.85
C ASP A 74 -8.46 6.69 6.33
N PHE A 75 -7.86 6.27 5.21
CA PHE A 75 -7.99 4.91 4.71
C PHE A 75 -7.56 3.85 5.74
N LEU A 76 -6.49 4.09 6.51
CA LEU A 76 -6.06 3.16 7.57
C LEU A 76 -6.95 3.20 8.81
N SER A 77 -7.78 4.23 8.95
CA SER A 77 -8.69 4.44 10.07
C SER A 77 -10.10 3.92 9.80
N LEU A 78 -10.35 3.36 8.61
CA LEU A 78 -11.67 2.84 8.25
C LEU A 78 -12.04 1.64 9.13
N PRO A 79 -13.26 1.62 9.71
CA PRO A 79 -13.68 0.57 10.63
C PRO A 79 -13.98 -0.77 9.96
N LYS A 80 -14.15 -0.76 8.63
CA LYS A 80 -14.43 -1.92 7.79
C LYS A 80 -13.76 -1.73 6.42
N SER A 81 -13.69 -2.81 5.65
CA SER A 81 -13.14 -2.74 4.29
C SER A 81 -13.91 -1.70 3.46
N LEU A 82 -13.22 -1.02 2.55
CA LEU A 82 -13.87 -0.06 1.62
C LEU A 82 -14.97 -0.74 0.81
N GLU A 83 -14.81 -2.03 0.52
CA GLU A 83 -15.78 -2.83 -0.20
C GLU A 83 -17.09 -3.07 0.59
N ASP A 84 -17.05 -2.93 1.92
CA ASP A 84 -18.18 -3.10 2.83
C ASP A 84 -18.81 -1.76 3.29
N LEU A 85 -18.30 -0.63 2.81
CA LEU A 85 -18.90 0.68 3.06
C LEU A 85 -20.21 0.82 2.28
N THR A 86 -21.23 1.34 2.96
CA THR A 86 -22.46 1.77 2.31
C THR A 86 -22.21 3.05 1.50
N MET A 87 -23.12 3.39 0.59
CA MET A 87 -23.01 4.63 -0.19
C MET A 87 -23.00 5.90 0.67
N GLU A 88 -23.48 5.83 1.91
CA GLU A 88 -23.46 6.94 2.86
C GLU A 88 -22.12 7.06 3.60
N GLU A 89 -21.32 5.98 3.65
CA GLU A 89 -20.02 5.92 4.31
C GLU A 89 -18.84 6.10 3.33
N TYR A 90 -19.10 6.05 2.01
CA TYR A 90 -18.11 6.29 0.94
C TYR A 90 -18.01 7.78 0.60
#